data_AF-A0A7C3MJW0-F1
#
_entry.id   AF-A0A7C3MJW0-F1
#
_cell.length_a   1.000
_cell.length_b   1.000
_cell.length_c   1.000
_cell.angle_alpha   90.00
_cell.angle_beta   90.00
_cell.angle_gamma   90.00
#
_symmetry.space_group_name_H-M   'P 1'
#
loop_
_entity.id
_entity.type
_entity.pdbx_description
1 polymer ?
#
loop_
_entity_poly.entity_id
_entity_poly.type
_entity_poly.pdbx_seq_one_letter_code
_entity_poly.pdbx_strand_id
1 'polypeptide(L)'
;MLNFLLHFPSAKSIASSDRKVVDFVFSESFKGRSKKPSFSSDMIFDLASKSIGINSKAFENILRSKIEILLLLLEELDKFDKLLSESIKDIEIKESGRRDVRLGISKKGNRHLRRILFLMAMNVIKYEGKFKEFFLKLRARGKSFKSALIAVANKLLRTIYSMLIHGTFYSPNYS
;
A
#
# COMPACT_ATOMS: atom_id res chain seq x y z
N MET A 1 -18.30 -8.73 2.58
CA MET A 1 -17.91 -10.15 2.75
C MET A 1 -17.16 -10.41 4.06
N LEU A 2 -16.00 -9.79 4.31
CA LEU A 2 -15.27 -9.97 5.59
C LEU A 2 -16.15 -9.66 6.82
N ASN A 3 -16.85 -8.51 6.81
CA ASN A 3 -17.80 -8.16 7.88
C ASN A 3 -18.94 -9.19 8.03
N PHE A 4 -19.42 -9.77 6.92
CA PHE A 4 -20.47 -10.79 6.97
C PHE A 4 -19.98 -12.06 7.66
N LEU A 5 -18.76 -12.50 7.34
CA LEU A 5 -18.11 -13.67 7.94
C LEU A 5 -17.68 -13.44 9.39
N LEU A 6 -17.48 -12.19 9.81
CA LEU A 6 -17.22 -11.84 11.22
C LEU A 6 -18.44 -12.17 12.09
N HIS A 7 -19.63 -11.78 11.61
CA HIS A 7 -20.91 -12.09 12.26
C HIS A 7 -21.30 -13.55 12.13
N PHE A 8 -21.07 -14.15 10.96
CA PHE A 8 -21.40 -15.54 10.67
C PHE A 8 -20.18 -16.34 10.19
N PRO A 9 -19.33 -16.82 11.11
CA PRO A 9 -18.08 -17.50 10.76
C PRO A 9 -18.26 -18.92 10.23
N SER A 10 -19.47 -19.48 10.27
CA SER A 10 -19.76 -20.81 9.72
C SER A 10 -21.15 -20.88 9.08
N ALA A 11 -21.33 -21.85 8.18
CA ALA A 11 -22.66 -22.15 7.63
C ALA A 11 -23.67 -22.47 8.74
N LYS A 12 -23.25 -23.19 9.78
CA LYS A 12 -24.10 -23.46 10.94
C LYS A 12 -24.56 -22.18 11.63
N SER A 13 -23.66 -21.21 11.84
CA SER A 13 -24.01 -19.93 12.48
C SER A 13 -25.03 -19.12 11.66
N ILE A 14 -25.03 -19.27 10.33
CA ILE A 14 -26.04 -18.67 9.46
C ILE A 14 -27.37 -19.40 9.61
N ALA A 15 -27.36 -20.73 9.47
CA ALA A 15 -28.56 -21.57 9.49
C ALA A 15 -29.30 -21.54 10.84
N SER A 16 -28.57 -21.35 11.95
CA SER A 16 -29.14 -21.26 13.29
C SER A 16 -29.61 -19.85 13.67
N SER A 17 -29.37 -18.84 12.83
CA SER A 17 -29.74 -17.45 13.11
C SER A 17 -31.08 -17.08 12.50
N ASP A 18 -31.75 -16.06 13.05
CA ASP A 18 -32.97 -15.53 12.47
C ASP A 18 -32.72 -14.97 11.07
N ARG A 19 -33.56 -15.37 10.11
CA ARG A 19 -33.45 -14.96 8.70
C ARG A 19 -33.39 -13.43 8.55
N LYS A 20 -34.22 -12.71 9.30
CA LYS A 20 -34.22 -11.23 9.33
C LYS A 20 -32.88 -10.63 9.76
N VAL A 21 -32.19 -11.27 10.70
CA VAL A 21 -30.87 -10.82 11.19
C VAL A 21 -29.82 -11.08 10.11
N VAL A 22 -29.87 -12.24 9.46
CA VAL A 22 -28.97 -12.56 8.34
C VAL A 22 -29.15 -11.57 7.20
N ASP A 23 -30.40 -11.25 6.81
CA ASP A 23 -30.72 -10.27 5.77
C ASP A 23 -30.20 -8.87 6.11
N PHE A 24 -30.41 -8.43 7.35
CA PHE A 24 -29.91 -7.16 7.84
C PHE A 24 -28.38 -7.09 7.76
N VAL A 25 -27.68 -8.06 8.35
CA VAL A 25 -26.21 -8.10 8.36
C VAL A 25 -25.65 -8.25 6.95
N PHE A 26 -26.33 -9.00 6.07
CA PHE A 26 -25.99 -9.10 4.66
C PHE A 26 -26.04 -7.71 4.00
N SER A 27 -27.16 -7.01 4.12
CA SER A 27 -27.34 -5.69 3.51
C SER A 27 -26.27 -4.68 3.96
N GLU A 28 -25.96 -4.64 5.25
CA GLU A 28 -24.93 -3.75 5.80
C GLU A 28 -23.51 -4.17 5.37
N SER A 29 -23.22 -5.48 5.33
CA SER A 29 -21.89 -6.00 4.96
C SER A 29 -21.48 -5.78 3.50
N PHE A 30 -22.43 -5.43 2.64
CA PHE A 30 -22.20 -5.13 1.22
C PHE A 30 -22.62 -3.70 0.84
N LYS A 31 -22.97 -2.86 1.81
CA LYS A 31 -23.30 -1.45 1.62
C LYS A 31 -22.12 -0.69 1.03
N GLY A 32 -22.41 0.25 0.12
CA GLY A 32 -21.38 1.09 -0.51
C GLY A 32 -20.47 0.39 -1.51
N ARG A 33 -20.64 -0.91 -1.79
CA ARG A 33 -19.90 -1.59 -2.86
C ARG A 33 -20.41 -1.18 -4.23
N SER A 34 -19.48 -0.81 -5.11
CA SER A 34 -19.76 -0.42 -6.50
C SER A 34 -20.41 -1.54 -7.31
N LYS A 35 -20.08 -2.80 -7.01
CA LYS A 35 -20.67 -3.99 -7.62
C LYS A 35 -21.36 -4.84 -6.56
N LYS A 36 -22.66 -5.04 -6.73
CA LYS A 36 -23.45 -5.93 -5.87
C LYS A 36 -23.01 -7.39 -6.06
N PRO A 37 -23.08 -8.22 -5.00
CA PRO A 37 -22.83 -9.65 -5.13
C PRO A 37 -23.83 -10.30 -6.10
N SER A 38 -23.40 -11.36 -6.78
CA SER A 38 -24.25 -12.14 -7.69
C SER A 38 -25.24 -13.06 -6.98
N PHE A 39 -25.23 -13.10 -5.65
CA PHE A 39 -26.02 -13.97 -4.79
C PHE A 39 -26.84 -13.16 -3.79
N SER A 40 -27.97 -13.72 -3.34
CA SER A 40 -28.87 -13.10 -2.35
C SER A 40 -28.66 -13.67 -0.95
N SER A 41 -29.18 -12.96 0.04
CA SER A 41 -29.22 -13.44 1.44
C SER A 41 -30.02 -14.74 1.56
N ASP A 42 -31.17 -14.83 0.89
CA ASP A 42 -31.98 -16.05 0.83
C ASP A 42 -31.22 -17.25 0.28
N MET A 43 -30.48 -17.04 -0.82
CA MET A 43 -29.68 -18.10 -1.43
C MET A 43 -28.59 -18.59 -0.47
N ILE A 44 -27.95 -17.67 0.27
CA ILE A 44 -26.94 -18.03 1.27
C ILE A 44 -27.58 -18.81 2.43
N PHE A 45 -28.75 -18.38 2.90
CA PHE A 45 -29.44 -19.04 4.01
C PHE A 45 -29.84 -20.47 3.65
N ASP A 46 -30.37 -20.68 2.44
CA ASP A 46 -30.74 -22.00 1.93
C ASP A 46 -29.51 -22.91 1.77
N LEU A 47 -28.40 -22.37 1.25
CA LEU A 47 -27.14 -23.10 1.12
C LEU A 47 -26.53 -23.45 2.48
N ALA A 48 -26.62 -22.54 3.44
CA ALA A 48 -26.12 -22.75 4.79
C ALA A 48 -26.88 -23.88 5.50
N SER A 49 -28.20 -23.92 5.35
CA SER A 49 -29.07 -24.94 5.95
C SER A 49 -28.79 -26.35 5.40
N LYS A 50 -28.31 -26.45 4.16
CA LYS A 50 -27.94 -27.72 3.50
C LYS A 50 -26.43 -28.00 3.54
N SER A 51 -25.67 -27.18 4.26
CA SER A 51 -24.21 -27.25 4.23
C SER A 51 -23.70 -28.49 4.98
N ILE A 52 -22.85 -29.25 4.31
CA ILE A 52 -22.04 -30.34 4.91
C ILE A 52 -20.70 -29.81 5.47
N GLY A 53 -20.58 -28.49 5.65
CA GLY A 53 -19.36 -27.84 6.11
C GLY A 53 -18.97 -28.25 7.54
N ILE A 54 -17.67 -28.10 7.85
CA ILE A 54 -17.13 -28.44 9.17
C ILE A 54 -17.76 -27.56 10.24
N ASN A 55 -18.46 -28.19 11.19
CA ASN A 55 -19.03 -27.55 12.36
C ASN A 55 -18.07 -27.67 13.54
N SER A 56 -17.17 -26.70 13.68
CA SER A 56 -16.21 -26.62 14.79
C SER A 56 -16.13 -25.22 15.34
N LYS A 57 -16.41 -25.08 16.64
CA LYS A 57 -16.31 -23.79 17.33
C LYS A 57 -14.88 -23.24 17.34
N ALA A 58 -13.87 -24.10 17.36
CA ALA A 58 -12.48 -23.70 17.28
C ALA A 58 -12.17 -23.00 15.94
N PHE A 59 -12.64 -23.57 14.82
CA PHE A 59 -12.45 -22.94 13.50
C PHE A 59 -13.22 -21.63 13.36
N GLU A 60 -14.42 -21.52 13.93
CA GLU A 60 -15.17 -20.26 13.96
C GLU A 60 -14.39 -19.16 14.70
N ASN A 61 -13.84 -19.48 15.86
CA ASN A 61 -13.07 -18.53 16.66
C ASN A 61 -11.77 -18.12 15.95
N ILE A 62 -11.04 -19.09 15.37
CA ILE A 62 -9.83 -18.82 14.59
C ILE A 62 -10.15 -17.92 13.39
N LEU A 63 -11.24 -18.21 12.67
CA LEU A 63 -11.67 -17.41 11.53
C LEU A 63 -11.99 -15.99 11.96
N ARG A 64 -12.76 -15.82 13.05
CA ARG A 64 -13.07 -14.51 13.63
C ARG A 64 -11.81 -13.71 13.97
N SER A 65 -10.88 -14.29 14.73
CA SER A 65 -9.64 -13.62 15.09
C SER A 65 -8.79 -13.24 13.88
N LYS A 66 -8.72 -14.11 12.86
CA LYS A 66 -8.01 -13.79 11.60
C LYS A 66 -8.67 -12.64 10.85
N ILE A 67 -10.00 -12.61 10.78
CA ILE A 67 -10.74 -11.52 10.13
C ILE A 67 -10.51 -10.19 10.88
N GLU A 68 -10.56 -10.21 12.21
CA GLU A 68 -10.30 -9.01 13.03
C GLU A 68 -8.90 -8.43 12.78
N ILE A 69 -7.87 -9.28 12.78
CA ILE A 69 -6.50 -8.86 12.44
C ILE A 69 -6.46 -8.28 11.03
N LEU A 70 -7.13 -8.91 10.06
CA LEU A 70 -7.11 -8.43 8.68
C LEU A 70 -7.80 -7.07 8.52
N LEU A 71 -8.90 -6.84 9.23
CA LEU A 71 -9.57 -5.53 9.26
C LEU A 71 -8.68 -4.46 9.89
N LEU A 72 -8.02 -4.77 11.00
CA LEU A 72 -7.07 -3.87 11.65
C LEU A 72 -5.92 -3.46 10.71
N LEU A 73 -5.34 -4.43 10.01
CA LEU A 73 -4.26 -4.18 9.04
C LEU A 73 -4.72 -3.31 7.86
N LEU A 74 -5.96 -3.52 7.38
CA LEU A 74 -6.53 -2.69 6.32
C LEU A 74 -6.73 -1.24 6.77
N GLU A 75 -7.21 -1.02 7.99
CA GLU A 75 -7.32 0.34 8.55
C GLU A 75 -5.96 1.02 8.72
N GLU A 76 -4.93 0.25 9.08
CA GLU A 76 -3.58 0.77 9.23
C GLU A 76 -2.98 1.19 7.88
N LEU A 77 -3.21 0.40 6.82
CA LEU A 77 -2.83 0.74 5.45
C LEU A 77 -3.50 2.05 5.00
N ASP A 78 -4.81 2.20 5.20
CA ASP A 78 -5.54 3.43 4.86
C ASP A 78 -4.99 4.67 5.59
N LYS A 79 -4.54 4.51 6.85
CA LYS A 79 -3.89 5.59 7.61
C LYS A 79 -2.54 5.96 6.98
N PHE A 80 -1.74 4.97 6.60
CA PHE A 80 -0.46 5.24 5.94
C PHE A 80 -0.64 5.92 4.59
N ASP A 81 -1.63 5.52 3.79
CA ASP A 81 -1.92 6.15 2.49
C ASP A 81 -2.33 7.63 2.64
N LYS A 82 -3.12 7.96 3.66
CA LYS A 82 -3.46 9.35 3.99
C LYS A 82 -2.22 10.17 4.38
N LEU A 83 -1.40 9.65 5.28
CA LEU A 83 -0.16 10.31 5.72
C LEU A 83 0.80 10.54 4.55
N LEU A 84 0.94 9.55 3.66
CA LEU A 84 1.75 9.69 2.45
C LEU A 84 1.19 10.78 1.55
N SER A 85 -0.11 10.79 1.29
CA SER A 85 -0.79 11.79 0.46
C SER A 85 -0.62 13.22 1.00
N GLU A 86 -0.75 13.42 2.31
CA GLU A 86 -0.51 14.70 2.99
C GLU A 86 0.94 15.14 2.84
N SER A 87 1.89 14.22 3.08
CA SER A 87 3.32 14.51 2.95
C SER A 87 3.73 14.90 1.53
N ILE A 88 3.07 14.33 0.51
CA ILE A 88 3.29 14.66 -0.91
C ILE A 88 2.73 16.06 -1.22
N LYS A 89 1.50 16.37 -0.80
CA LYS A 89 0.92 17.71 -0.96
C LYS A 89 1.77 18.81 -0.32
N ASP A 90 2.31 18.53 0.86
CA ASP A 90 3.23 19.44 1.56
C ASP A 90 4.53 19.71 0.79
N ILE A 91 5.00 18.74 0.00
CA ILE A 91 6.16 18.89 -0.88
C ILE A 91 5.79 19.79 -2.07
N GLU A 92 4.65 19.57 -2.73
CA GLU A 92 4.19 20.35 -3.88
C GLU A 92 3.92 21.82 -3.56
N ILE A 93 3.21 22.11 -2.47
CA ILE A 93 2.91 23.49 -2.02
C ILE A 93 4.20 24.27 -1.71
N LYS A 94 5.24 23.57 -1.26
CA LYS A 94 6.54 24.16 -0.93
C LYS A 94 7.42 24.44 -2.14
N GLU A 95 7.12 23.87 -3.32
CA GLU A 95 7.85 24.14 -4.57
C GLU A 95 7.24 25.29 -5.39
N SER A 96 5.96 25.62 -5.20
CA SER A 96 5.28 26.72 -5.90
C SER A 96 5.61 28.13 -5.36
N GLY A 97 6.11 28.23 -4.12
CA GLY A 97 6.59 29.49 -3.53
C GLY A 97 8.10 29.70 -3.72
N ARG A 98 8.53 30.26 -4.87
CA ARG A 98 9.94 30.62 -5.12
C ARG A 98 10.46 31.62 -4.08
N ARG A 99 11.61 31.31 -3.48
CA ARG A 99 12.58 32.31 -3.01
C ARG A 99 13.97 31.90 -3.47
N ASP A 100 14.57 32.72 -4.34
CA ASP A 100 15.99 32.67 -4.69
C ASP A 100 16.82 32.99 -3.45
N VAL A 101 17.21 31.96 -2.71
CA VAL A 101 18.22 32.04 -1.67
C VAL A 101 19.19 30.93 -1.99
N ARG A 102 20.45 31.28 -2.31
CA ARG A 102 21.57 30.37 -2.64
C ARG A 102 21.33 28.96 -2.07
N LEU A 103 20.77 28.07 -2.90
CA LEU A 103 20.09 26.87 -2.43
C LEU A 103 21.12 25.82 -2.01
N GLY A 104 21.47 25.81 -0.74
CA GLY A 104 21.92 24.59 -0.08
C GLY A 104 20.85 23.50 -0.25
N ILE A 105 21.27 22.23 -0.31
CA ILE A 105 20.35 21.11 -0.51
C ILE A 105 19.25 21.15 0.58
N SER A 106 18.00 21.33 0.16
CA SER A 106 16.82 21.35 1.03
C SER A 106 16.74 20.08 1.87
N LYS A 107 16.69 20.22 3.21
CA LYS A 107 16.52 19.09 4.16
C LYS A 107 15.05 18.68 4.32
N LYS A 108 14.21 18.91 3.32
CA LYS A 108 12.79 18.50 3.31
C LYS A 108 12.69 16.97 3.10
N GLY A 109 11.68 16.33 3.70
CA GLY A 109 11.47 14.87 3.68
C GLY A 109 11.98 14.11 4.93
N ASN A 110 11.64 12.82 5.02
CA ASN A 110 11.99 11.96 6.16
C ASN A 110 13.51 11.71 6.24
N ARG A 111 14.12 11.97 7.41
CA ARG A 111 15.56 11.82 7.67
C ARG A 111 16.04 10.38 7.43
N HIS A 112 15.26 9.39 7.83
CA HIS A 112 15.59 7.97 7.67
C HIS A 112 15.59 7.57 6.20
N LEU A 113 14.56 7.98 5.46
CA LEU A 113 14.44 7.71 4.03
C LEU A 113 15.62 8.31 3.25
N ARG A 114 16.03 9.55 3.56
CA ARG A 114 17.22 10.17 2.95
C ARG A 114 18.49 9.37 3.23
N ARG A 115 18.66 8.83 4.44
CA ARG A 115 19.83 8.02 4.77
C ARG A 115 19.83 6.69 4.02
N ILE A 116 18.68 6.03 3.93
CA ILE A 116 18.52 4.78 3.17
C ILE A 116 18.83 5.01 1.69
N LEU A 117 18.23 6.04 1.08
CA LEU A 117 18.49 6.40 -0.32
C LEU A 117 19.95 6.76 -0.57
N PHE A 118 20.62 7.42 0.38
CA PHE A 118 22.04 7.72 0.29
C PHE A 118 22.90 6.44 0.29
N LEU A 119 22.59 5.48 1.16
CA LEU A 119 23.26 4.18 1.22
C LEU A 119 23.00 3.35 -0.06
N MET A 120 21.77 3.37 -0.56
CA MET A 120 21.41 2.72 -1.82
C MET A 120 22.18 3.33 -2.99
N ALA A 121 22.22 4.67 -3.11
CA ALA A 121 22.95 5.35 -4.18
C ALA A 121 24.45 5.01 -4.19
N MET A 122 25.10 4.90 -3.01
CA MET A 122 26.50 4.48 -2.92
C MET A 122 26.71 3.06 -3.45
N ASN A 123 25.82 2.12 -3.13
CA ASN A 123 25.90 0.75 -3.63
C ASN A 123 25.60 0.68 -5.13
N VAL A 124 24.57 1.40 -5.58
CA VAL A 124 24.17 1.45 -7.00
C VAL A 124 25.30 2.01 -7.87
N ILE A 125 26.03 3.04 -7.43
CA ILE A 125 27.21 3.53 -8.18
C ILE A 125 28.33 2.48 -8.28
N LYS A 126 28.44 1.57 -7.30
CA LYS A 126 29.46 0.52 -7.28
C LYS A 126 29.16 -0.60 -8.28
N TYR A 127 27.89 -1.01 -8.39
CA TYR A 127 27.49 -2.18 -9.16
C TYR A 127 26.81 -1.85 -10.50
N GLU A 128 26.12 -0.71 -10.63
CA GLU A 128 25.33 -0.35 -11.82
C GLU A 128 26.02 0.68 -12.72
N GLY A 129 26.20 0.33 -13.99
CA GLY A 129 26.88 1.15 -14.98
C GLY A 129 26.20 2.50 -15.25
N LYS A 130 24.87 2.52 -15.42
CA LYS A 130 24.14 3.74 -15.83
C LYS A 130 24.09 4.82 -14.75
N PHE A 131 23.94 4.42 -13.49
CA PHE A 131 23.97 5.35 -12.37
C PHE A 131 25.40 5.83 -12.08
N LYS A 132 26.41 4.97 -12.27
CA LYS A 132 27.82 5.35 -12.22
C LYS A 132 28.19 6.35 -13.31
N GLU A 133 27.78 6.12 -14.55
CA GLU A 133 27.98 7.06 -15.66
C GLU A 133 27.32 8.41 -15.38
N PHE A 134 26.08 8.40 -14.89
CA PHE A 134 25.38 9.62 -14.50
C PHE A 134 26.14 10.37 -13.37
N PHE A 135 26.63 9.64 -12.38
CA PHE A 135 27.44 10.20 -11.30
C PHE A 135 28.74 10.83 -11.83
N LEU A 136 29.48 10.12 -12.69
CA LEU A 136 30.72 10.60 -13.30
C LEU A 136 30.48 11.84 -14.17
N LYS A 137 29.39 11.88 -14.95
CA LYS A 137 28.97 13.06 -15.72
C LYS A 137 28.73 14.27 -14.82
N LEU A 138 28.13 14.07 -13.64
CA LEU A 138 27.93 15.15 -12.67
C LEU A 138 29.23 15.62 -12.01
N ARG A 139 30.17 14.70 -11.76
CA ARG A 139 31.51 15.03 -11.25
C ARG A 139 32.34 15.80 -12.28
N ALA A 140 32.27 15.44 -13.56
CA ALA A 140 32.91 16.16 -14.65
C ALA A 140 32.37 17.60 -14.80
N ARG A 141 31.09 17.83 -14.47
CA ARG A 141 30.46 19.16 -14.42
C ARG A 141 30.83 19.98 -13.17
N GLY A 142 31.79 19.52 -12.36
CA GLY A 142 32.26 20.22 -11.17
C GLY A 142 31.36 20.12 -9.94
N LYS A 143 30.33 19.25 -9.93
CA LYS A 143 29.49 19.09 -8.73
C LYS A 143 30.24 18.40 -7.58
N SER A 144 29.98 18.86 -6.36
CA SER A 144 30.51 18.23 -5.14
C SER A 144 30.04 16.77 -5.04
N PHE A 145 30.86 15.92 -4.43
CA PHE A 145 30.56 14.48 -4.30
C PHE A 145 29.17 14.24 -3.68
N LYS A 146 28.87 14.94 -2.57
CA LYS A 146 27.57 14.85 -1.90
C LYS A 146 26.41 15.28 -2.81
N SER A 147 26.57 16.36 -3.57
CA SER A 147 25.54 16.84 -4.50
C SER A 147 25.30 15.86 -5.64
N ALA A 148 26.37 15.30 -6.22
CA ALA A 148 26.28 14.29 -7.27
C ALA A 148 25.61 13.00 -6.76
N LEU A 149 25.92 12.57 -5.54
CA LEU A 149 25.31 11.38 -4.95
C LEU A 149 23.81 11.56 -4.67
N ILE A 150 23.41 12.74 -4.21
CA ILE A 150 22.00 13.07 -3.97
C ILE A 150 21.22 13.12 -5.28
N ALA A 151 21.83 13.61 -6.37
CA ALA A 151 21.22 13.56 -7.69
C ALA A 151 21.01 12.12 -8.18
N VAL A 152 21.96 11.21 -7.90
CA VAL A 152 21.81 9.77 -8.20
C VAL A 152 20.69 9.16 -7.37
N ALA A 153 20.64 9.47 -6.06
CA ALA A 153 19.58 8.99 -5.17
C ALA A 153 18.18 9.43 -5.63
N ASN A 154 18.03 10.67 -6.09
CA ASN A 154 16.77 11.17 -6.65
C ASN A 154 16.41 10.49 -7.97
N LYS A 155 17.40 10.20 -8.82
CA LYS A 155 17.18 9.45 -10.06
C LYS A 155 16.71 8.02 -9.76
N LEU A 156 17.36 7.35 -8.81
CA LEU A 156 16.98 6.02 -8.34
C LEU A 156 15.54 6.00 -7.79
N LEU A 157 15.19 6.97 -6.96
CA LEU A 157 13.85 7.09 -6.38
C LEU A 157 12.77 7.21 -7.46
N ARG A 158 13.01 8.01 -8.51
CA ARG A 158 12.09 8.13 -9.65
C ARG A 158 11.95 6.83 -10.43
N THR A 159 13.04 6.09 -10.61
CA THR A 159 13.00 4.77 -11.26
C THR A 159 12.17 3.78 -10.44
N ILE A 160 12.42 3.69 -9.13
CA ILE A 160 11.65 2.82 -8.22
C ILE A 160 10.15 3.19 -8.24
N TYR A 161 9.84 4.48 -8.20
CA TYR A 161 8.46 4.96 -8.25
C TYR A 161 7.75 4.57 -9.55
N SER A 162 8.41 4.74 -10.70
CA SER A 162 7.87 4.36 -12.01
C SER A 162 7.61 2.85 -12.10
N MET A 163 8.53 2.02 -11.58
CA MET A 163 8.33 0.56 -11.50
C MET A 163 7.13 0.17 -10.66
N LEU A 164 6.97 0.82 -9.51
CA LEU A 164 5.91 0.51 -8.56
C LEU A 164 4.53 0.87 -9.11
N ILE A 165 4.42 1.99 -9.84
CA ILE A 165 3.16 2.40 -10.48
C ILE A 165 2.80 1.48 -11.65
N HIS A 166 3.76 1.15 -12.50
CA HIS A 166 3.49 0.40 -13.73
C HIS A 166 3.60 -1.12 -13.55
N GLY A 167 4.01 -1.60 -12.37
CA GLY A 167 4.22 -3.03 -12.10
C GLY A 167 5.32 -3.64 -12.96
N THR A 168 6.30 -2.85 -13.40
CA THR A 168 7.36 -3.28 -14.34
C THR A 168 8.67 -3.57 -13.60
N PHE A 169 9.45 -4.50 -14.14
CA PHE A 169 10.79 -4.81 -13.63
C PHE A 169 11.84 -3.80 -14.11
N TYR A 170 12.95 -3.72 -13.40
CA TYR A 170 14.08 -2.89 -13.82
C TYR A 170 14.62 -3.39 -15.14
N SER A 171 14.47 -2.56 -16.17
CA SER A 171 15.14 -2.75 -17.45
C SER A 171 16.23 -1.70 -17.55
N PRO A 172 17.52 -2.06 -17.45
CA PRO A 172 18.58 -1.08 -17.56
C PRO A 172 18.51 -0.35 -18.90
N ASN A 173 17.91 -0.90 -19.96
CA ASN A 173 17.85 -0.30 -21.30
C ASN A 173 16.71 0.68 -21.59
N TYR A 174 15.70 0.83 -20.72
CA TYR A 174 14.62 1.80 -20.92
C TYR A 174 14.72 2.93 -19.88
N SER A 175 14.66 4.18 -20.36
CA SER A 175 14.53 5.40 -19.56
C SER A 175 13.28 6.14 -19.97
#